data_AF-A0A3N6Q2H6-F1
#
_entry.id   AF-A0A3N6Q2H6-F1
#
_cell.length_a   1.000
_cell.length_b   1.000
_cell.length_c   1.000
_cell.angle_alpha   90.00
_cell.angle_beta   90.00
_cell.angle_gamma   90.00
#
_symmetry.space_group_name_H-M   'P 1'
#
loop_
_entity.id
_entity.type
_entity.pdbx_description
1 polymer ?
#
loop_
_entity_poly.entity_id
_entity_poly.type
_entity_poly.pdbx_seq_one_letter_code
_entity_poly.pdbx_strand_id
1 'polypeptide(L)'
;MGELLPPKNSQSEQQETKVEKTGAWKVFASTFVTIFLAEIGDKTQLTTLLMTAESQSPWIVFLGASSALVTTSLLGVLLGKWLASRLSPKTIERSAGMILLLISLTLIVEAFYKNFS
;
A
#
# COMPACT_ATOMS: atom_id res chain seq x y z
N MET A 1 60.73 -1.52 8.75
CA MET A 1 59.84 -0.48 8.17
C MET A 1 59.14 -1.14 7.00
N GLY A 2 58.03 -1.85 7.19
CA GLY A 2 56.72 -1.31 7.59
C GLY A 2 55.92 -1.19 6.29
N GLU A 3 54.83 -1.90 6.01
CA GLU A 3 53.80 -2.47 6.88
C GLU A 3 53.46 -3.91 6.47
N LEU A 4 53.18 -4.73 7.48
CA LEU A 4 52.24 -5.83 7.36
C LEU A 4 50.89 -5.21 6.99
N LEU A 5 50.48 -5.33 5.71
CA LEU A 5 49.08 -5.08 5.38
C LEU A 5 48.24 -6.06 6.22
N PRO A 6 47.31 -5.56 7.06
CA PRO A 6 46.49 -6.43 7.90
C PRO A 6 45.64 -7.35 7.02
N PRO A 7 45.29 -8.57 7.49
CA PRO A 7 44.28 -9.36 6.82
C PRO A 7 42.99 -8.55 6.75
N LYS A 8 42.44 -8.36 5.55
CA LYS A 8 41.10 -7.80 5.37
C LYS A 8 40.09 -8.74 6.01
N ASN A 9 39.82 -8.52 7.28
CA ASN A 9 38.60 -8.99 7.92
C ASN A 9 37.49 -8.02 7.51
N SER A 10 37.11 -8.05 6.24
CA SER A 10 35.98 -7.30 5.69
C SER A 10 34.67 -8.02 6.02
N GLN A 11 34.42 -8.20 7.31
CA GLN A 11 33.08 -8.47 7.85
C GLN A 11 32.12 -7.27 7.68
N SER A 12 32.51 -6.26 6.89
CA SER A 12 31.75 -5.07 6.55
C SER A 12 31.35 -5.02 5.06
N GLU A 13 30.99 -6.17 4.48
CA GLU A 13 30.17 -6.26 3.25
C GLU A 13 29.02 -7.28 3.43
N GLN A 14 28.54 -7.48 4.67
CA GLN A 14 27.34 -8.30 4.94
C GLN A 14 26.02 -7.55 4.69
N GLN A 15 25.99 -6.64 3.72
CA GLN A 15 24.75 -6.06 3.21
C GLN A 15 24.75 -5.95 1.68
N GLU A 16 25.40 -6.90 1.00
CA GLU A 16 24.82 -7.35 -0.26
C GLU A 16 23.52 -8.08 0.10
N THR A 17 22.39 -7.48 -0.24
CA THR A 17 21.07 -8.10 -0.24
C THR A 17 21.19 -9.46 -0.95
N LYS A 18 21.33 -10.52 -0.16
CA LYS A 18 21.09 -11.88 -0.60
C LYS A 18 19.63 -11.89 -1.02
N VAL A 19 19.37 -11.59 -2.29
CA VAL A 19 18.14 -12.01 -2.96
C VAL A 19 18.26 -13.53 -2.94
N GLU A 20 17.90 -14.12 -1.80
CA GLU A 20 17.51 -15.51 -1.76
C GLU A 20 16.58 -15.69 -2.94
N LYS A 21 16.74 -16.79 -3.67
CA LYS A 21 15.63 -17.34 -4.45
C LYS A 21 14.52 -17.65 -3.44
N THR A 22 13.81 -16.63 -2.98
CA THR A 22 12.60 -16.75 -2.21
C THR A 22 11.65 -17.44 -3.16
N GLY A 23 11.35 -18.71 -2.90
CA GLY A 23 10.38 -19.44 -3.69
C GLY A 23 9.11 -18.59 -3.82
N ALA A 24 8.41 -18.69 -4.95
CA ALA A 24 7.19 -17.91 -5.21
C ALA A 24 6.22 -17.93 -4.02
N TRP A 25 6.19 -19.04 -3.27
CA TRP A 25 5.46 -19.20 -2.03
C TRP A 25 5.87 -18.23 -0.91
N LYS A 26 7.17 -18.01 -0.71
CA LYS A 26 7.69 -17.10 0.32
C LYS A 26 7.37 -15.64 -0.02
N VAL A 27 7.45 -15.27 -1.30
CA VAL A 27 7.05 -13.94 -1.80
C VAL A 27 5.53 -13.74 -1.68
N PHE A 28 4.75 -14.76 -2.05
CA PHE A 28 3.29 -14.74 -1.90
C PHE A 28 2.90 -14.60 -0.43
N ALA A 29 3.46 -15.44 0.45
CA ALA A 29 3.16 -15.41 1.87
C ALA A 29 3.56 -14.07 2.52
N SER A 30 4.74 -13.52 2.20
CA SER A 30 5.17 -12.23 2.76
C SER A 30 4.26 -11.10 2.27
N THR A 31 3.96 -11.07 0.97
CA THR A 31 3.08 -10.05 0.38
C THR A 31 1.67 -10.15 0.94
N PHE A 32 1.13 -11.37 1.05
CA PHE A 32 -0.17 -11.64 1.66
C PHE A 32 -0.22 -11.17 3.11
N VAL A 33 0.76 -11.54 3.95
CA VAL A 33 0.78 -11.14 5.36
C VAL A 33 0.91 -9.62 5.49
N THR A 34 1.76 -8.97 4.69
CA THR A 34 1.90 -7.51 4.71
C THR A 34 0.60 -6.79 4.31
N ILE A 35 -0.04 -7.22 3.22
CA ILE A 35 -1.31 -6.64 2.75
C ILE A 35 -2.42 -6.95 3.75
N PHE A 36 -2.51 -8.18 4.25
CA PHE A 36 -3.50 -8.59 5.23
C PHE A 36 -3.38 -7.80 6.53
N LEU A 37 -2.18 -7.59 7.07
CA LEU A 37 -1.98 -6.74 8.25
C LEU A 37 -2.32 -5.27 7.97
N ALA A 38 -2.05 -4.78 6.76
CA ALA A 38 -2.43 -3.42 6.36
C ALA A 38 -3.95 -3.27 6.18
N GLU A 39 -4.66 -4.35 5.83
CA GLU A 39 -6.11 -4.37 5.60
C GLU A 39 -6.93 -4.80 6.83
N ILE A 40 -6.36 -5.54 7.78
CA ILE A 40 -7.06 -5.92 9.02
C ILE A 40 -7.33 -4.65 9.83
N GLY A 41 -8.59 -4.23 9.81
CA GLY A 41 -9.03 -3.00 10.45
C GLY A 41 -9.27 -1.83 9.50
N ASP A 42 -9.25 -2.05 8.17
CA ASP A 42 -9.77 -1.04 7.27
C ASP A 42 -11.25 -0.79 7.62
N LYS A 43 -11.56 0.48 7.91
CA LYS A 43 -12.91 0.92 8.30
C LYS A 43 -13.92 0.59 7.22
N THR A 44 -13.49 0.44 5.96
CA THR A 44 -14.33 -0.02 4.85
C THR A 44 -14.86 -1.44 5.07
N GLN A 45 -14.07 -2.35 5.67
CA GLN A 45 -14.51 -3.72 5.94
C GLN A 45 -15.61 -3.76 7.01
N LEU A 46 -15.48 -2.98 8.09
CA LEU A 46 -16.52 -2.83 9.10
C LEU A 46 -17.76 -2.11 8.57
N THR A 47 -17.58 -1.06 7.75
CA THR A 47 -18.70 -0.34 7.13
C THR A 47 -19.48 -1.23 6.18
N THR A 48 -18.79 -2.06 5.38
CA THR A 48 -19.41 -3.04 4.49
C THR A 48 -20.12 -4.13 5.28
N LEU A 49 -19.51 -4.63 6.36
CA LEU A 49 -20.12 -5.62 7.24
C LEU A 49 -21.39 -5.06 7.91
N LEU A 50 -21.34 -3.83 8.42
CA LEU A 50 -22.49 -3.14 9.04
C LEU A 50 -23.59 -2.84 8.02
N MET A 51 -23.26 -2.35 6.82
CA MET A 51 -24.25 -2.20 5.73
C MET A 51 -24.88 -3.53 5.33
N THR A 52 -24.10 -4.61 5.30
CA THR A 52 -24.60 -5.95 4.98
C THR A 52 -25.45 -6.52 6.12
N ALA A 53 -25.11 -6.23 7.37
CA ALA A 53 -25.82 -6.69 8.56
C ALA A 53 -27.14 -5.92 8.81
N GLU A 54 -27.19 -4.63 8.48
CA GLU A 54 -28.41 -3.79 8.58
C GLU A 54 -29.35 -3.96 7.38
N SER A 55 -28.85 -4.46 6.24
CA SER A 55 -29.67 -4.61 5.04
C SER A 55 -30.50 -5.90 5.08
N GLN A 56 -31.81 -5.77 4.91
CA GLN A 56 -32.72 -6.91 4.80
C GLN A 56 -32.51 -7.77 3.53
N SER A 57 -31.59 -7.36 2.63
CA SER A 57 -31.17 -8.14 1.46
C SER A 57 -29.66 -8.03 1.22
N PRO A 58 -28.83 -8.90 1.85
CA PRO A 58 -27.37 -8.87 1.75
C PRO A 58 -26.86 -9.06 0.30
N TRP A 59 -27.62 -9.77 -0.55
CA TRP A 59 -27.28 -9.96 -1.96
C TRP A 59 -27.31 -8.67 -2.78
N ILE A 60 -28.23 -7.75 -2.50
CA ILE A 60 -28.32 -6.47 -3.22
C ILE A 60 -27.14 -5.56 -2.85
N VAL A 61 -26.76 -5.54 -1.57
CA VAL A 61 -25.59 -4.79 -1.09
C VAL A 61 -24.31 -5.34 -1.71
N PHE A 62 -24.15 -6.65 -1.75
CA PHE A 62 -23.01 -7.31 -2.38
C PHE A 62 -22.90 -6.96 -3.87
N LEU A 63 -23.99 -7.03 -4.61
CA LEU A 63 -24.00 -6.70 -6.04
C LEU A 63 -23.76 -5.20 -6.28
N GLY A 64 -24.31 -4.33 -5.44
CA GLY A 64 -24.08 -2.89 -5.48
C GLY A 64 -22.62 -2.53 -5.23
N ALA A 65 -22.03 -3.04 -4.14
CA ALA A 65 -20.62 -2.83 -3.80
C ALA A 65 -19.68 -3.42 -4.86
N SER A 66 -19.96 -4.63 -5.35
CA SER A 66 -19.18 -5.28 -6.40
C SER A 66 -19.22 -4.49 -7.72
N SER A 67 -20.40 -4.03 -8.13
CA SER A 67 -20.56 -3.22 -9.34
C SER A 67 -19.88 -1.85 -9.22
N ALA A 68 -19.98 -1.22 -8.04
CA ALA A 68 -19.27 0.03 -7.74
C ALA A 68 -17.75 -0.16 -7.80
N LEU A 69 -17.23 -1.26 -7.24
CA LEU A 69 -15.81 -1.57 -7.26
C LEU A 69 -15.29 -1.80 -8.68
N VAL A 70 -16.01 -2.60 -9.48
CA VAL A 70 -15.65 -2.86 -10.88
C VAL A 70 -15.65 -1.54 -11.68
N THR A 71 -16.68 -0.74 -11.52
CA THR A 71 -16.80 0.55 -12.23
C THR A 71 -15.67 1.51 -11.83
N THR A 72 -15.42 1.64 -10.54
CA THR A 72 -14.35 2.50 -10.01
C THR A 72 -12.97 2.02 -10.48
N SER A 73 -12.73 0.71 -10.45
CA SER A 73 -11.47 0.13 -10.92
C SER A 73 -11.26 0.38 -12.41
N LEU A 74 -12.31 0.20 -13.23
CA LEU A 74 -12.25 0.46 -14.67
C LEU A 74 -11.94 1.94 -14.95
N LEU A 75 -12.64 2.86 -14.29
CA LEU A 75 -12.36 4.29 -14.41
C LEU A 75 -10.94 4.64 -13.96
N GLY A 76 -10.47 4.07 -12.85
CA GLY A 76 -9.12 4.25 -12.34
C GLY A 76 -8.04 3.78 -13.31
N VAL A 77 -8.23 2.61 -13.94
CA VAL A 77 -7.29 2.09 -14.95
C VAL A 77 -7.29 2.96 -16.21
N LEU A 78 -8.46 3.42 -16.67
CA LEU A 78 -8.55 4.30 -17.84
C LEU A 78 -7.86 5.65 -17.58
N LEU A 79 -8.15 6.29 -16.45
CA LEU A 79 -7.49 7.54 -16.03
C LEU A 79 -5.99 7.33 -15.84
N GLY A 80 -5.59 6.26 -15.15
CA GLY A 80 -4.19 5.94 -14.90
C GLY A 80 -3.41 5.71 -16.19
N LYS A 81 -3.99 4.97 -17.15
CA LYS A 81 -3.39 4.74 -18.47
C LYS A 81 -3.28 6.04 -19.27
N TRP A 82 -4.31 6.89 -19.23
CA TRP A 82 -4.28 8.21 -19.88
C TRP A 82 -3.20 9.11 -19.27
N LEU A 83 -3.11 9.15 -17.94
CA LEU A 83 -2.14 9.95 -17.21
C LEU A 83 -0.70 9.45 -17.46
N ALA A 84 -0.49 8.14 -17.45
CA ALA A 84 0.80 7.51 -17.77
C ALA A 84 1.24 7.73 -19.22
N SER A 85 0.30 7.91 -20.15
CA SER A 85 0.63 8.24 -21.54
C SER A 85 1.11 9.69 -21.74
N ARG A 86 0.76 10.60 -20.83
CA ARG A 86 1.08 12.03 -20.91
C ARG A 86 2.22 12.46 -19.98
N LEU A 87 2.41 11.75 -18.87
CA LEU A 87 3.38 12.11 -17.83
C LEU A 87 4.46 11.03 -17.66
N SER A 88 5.70 11.47 -17.47
CA SER A 88 6.81 10.58 -17.14
C SER A 88 6.53 9.84 -15.81
N PRO A 89 6.87 8.54 -15.70
CA PRO A 89 6.64 7.74 -14.48
C PRO A 89 7.17 8.41 -13.20
N LYS A 90 8.31 9.11 -13.30
CA LYS A 90 8.94 9.83 -12.18
C LYS A 90 8.06 10.97 -11.64
N THR A 91 7.31 11.64 -12.50
CA THR A 91 6.40 12.72 -12.11
C THR A 91 5.18 12.16 -11.40
N ILE A 92 4.64 11.04 -11.88
CA ILE A 92 3.50 10.35 -11.26
C ILE A 92 3.87 9.86 -9.86
N GLU A 93 5.02 9.21 -9.71
CA GLU A 93 5.50 8.68 -8.43
C GLU A 93 5.73 9.79 -7.39
N ARG A 94 6.40 10.89 -7.79
CA ARG A 94 6.59 12.06 -6.91
C ARG A 94 5.27 12.70 -6.51
N SER A 95 4.34 12.83 -7.45
CA SER A 95 3.03 13.45 -7.19
C SER A 95 2.22 12.58 -6.23
N ALA A 96 2.20 11.26 -6.44
CA ALA A 96 1.52 10.31 -5.55
C ALA A 96 2.07 10.39 -4.12
N GLY A 97 3.40 10.38 -3.95
CA GLY A 97 4.03 10.54 -2.65
C GLY A 97 3.71 11.88 -1.97
N MET A 98 3.71 12.98 -2.74
CA MET A 98 3.39 14.31 -2.21
C MET A 98 1.93 14.41 -1.76
N ILE A 99 0.99 13.90 -2.55
CA ILE A 99 -0.43 13.84 -2.20
C ILE A 99 -0.63 13.00 -0.94
N LEU A 100 0.03 11.85 -0.85
CA LEU A 100 -0.08 10.96 0.30
C LEU A 100 0.44 11.62 1.58
N LEU A 101 1.57 12.35 1.51
CA LEU A 101 2.08 13.14 2.63
C LEU A 101 1.10 14.23 3.08
N LEU A 102 0.49 14.95 2.13
CA LEU A 102 -0.50 15.99 2.43
C LEU A 102 -1.74 15.41 3.11
N ILE A 103 -2.28 14.31 2.58
CA ILE A 103 -3.43 13.61 3.17
C ILE A 103 -3.09 13.14 4.58
N SER A 104 -1.92 12.51 4.76
CA SER A 104 -1.46 12.03 6.06
C SER A 104 -1.37 13.17 7.10
N LEU A 105 -0.78 14.30 6.72
CA LEU A 105 -0.68 15.47 7.59
C LEU A 105 -2.06 16.04 7.94
N THR A 106 -2.95 16.15 6.95
CA THR A 106 -4.31 16.65 7.14
C THR A 106 -5.08 15.77 8.12
N LEU A 107 -4.99 14.44 7.99
CA LEU A 107 -5.61 13.49 8.90
C LEU A 107 -5.06 13.57 10.32
N ILE A 108 -3.74 13.77 10.47
CA ILE A 108 -3.12 13.96 11.80
C ILE A 108 -3.63 15.22 12.47
N VAL A 109 -3.71 16.33 11.73
CA VAL A 109 -4.23 17.60 12.25
C VAL A 109 -5.70 17.47 12.65
N GLU A 110 -6.52 16.84 11.80
CA GLU A 110 -7.93 16.62 12.08
C GLU A 110 -8.14 15.70 13.29
N ALA A 111 -7.37 14.61 13.39
CA ALA A 111 -7.41 13.71 14.54
C ALA A 111 -7.01 14.42 15.84
N PHE A 112 -5.98 15.28 15.79
CA PHE A 112 -5.54 16.04 16.96
C PHE A 112 -6.56 17.10 17.37
N TYR A 113 -7.11 17.85 16.40
CA TYR A 113 -8.11 18.89 16.64
C TYR A 113 -9.39 18.29 17.25
N LYS A 114 -9.87 17.16 16.69
CA LYS A 114 -11.07 16.47 17.18
C LYS A 114 -10.88 15.77 18.54
N ASN A 115 -9.64 15.42 18.90
CA ASN A 115 -9.33 14.82 20.19
C ASN A 115 -9.19 15.85 21.32
N PHE A 116 -9.00 17.14 21.01
CA PHE A 116 -8.77 18.21 21.99
C PHE A 116 -9.86 19.30 22.01
N SER A 117 -10.89 19.21 21.15
CA SER A 117 -12.11 20.03 21.19
C SER A 117 -13.30 19.21 21.67
#